data_AF-A0A4P7DA53-F1
#
_entry.id   AF-A0A4P7DA53-F1
#
_cell.length_a   1.000
_cell.length_b   1.000
_cell.length_c   1.000
_cell.angle_alpha   90.00
_cell.angle_beta   90.00
_cell.angle_gamma   90.00
#
_symmetry.space_group_name_H-M   'P 1'
#
loop_
_entity.id
_entity.type
_entity.pdbx_description
1 polymer ?
#
loop_
_entity_poly.entity_id
_entity_poly.type
_entity_poly.pdbx_seq_one_letter_code
_entity_poly.pdbx_strand_id
1 'polypeptide(L)'
;MPNISTVQQNLAIALKTCVSASAASVASLGDLLCELIDSIPAYGSPDFLQSHRNAIVNLLEIRLPNAPIAPFPTADKPLLVPLRYSGSYSGYQNAFFDGVSFSPAASALESTVSNPLGVAGVSVDWWGKFAVAALTDTIRRAGIGSIDGGKLANDLNNFNSAFLPLLTASYLSVFRTAYTPTSSVLASILNCGQAAAAGTMLVNALKDGRFVNLVNTSMTIGGDAALAAEWFLFNLWITLAALDESDIDSKITEAMQAGLAVPGEVGPKTDHSPGWWCGGYTGWFEPISGNDVAPQASGTIHEQMPQQGYWAGEGIDWRDVAPEPDGYSLSLCNWGPLNFYSAS
;
A
#
# COMPACT_ATOMS: atom_id res chain seq x y z
N MET A 1 -9.42 -28.82 -15.61
CA MET A 1 -9.75 -27.39 -15.78
C MET A 1 -8.45 -26.67 -16.12
N PRO A 2 -8.45 -25.68 -17.03
CA PRO A 2 -7.25 -24.89 -17.30
C PRO A 2 -6.83 -24.14 -16.03
N ASN A 3 -5.53 -24.04 -15.76
CA ASN A 3 -5.02 -23.29 -14.62
C ASN A 3 -5.06 -21.78 -14.89
N ILE A 4 -5.04 -20.98 -13.82
CA ILE A 4 -5.15 -19.50 -13.87
C ILE A 4 -4.18 -18.87 -14.88
N SER A 5 -2.92 -19.32 -14.91
CA SER A 5 -1.90 -18.74 -15.80
C SER A 5 -2.20 -18.97 -17.28
N THR A 6 -2.69 -20.14 -17.66
CA THR A 6 -3.07 -20.44 -19.06
C THR A 6 -4.25 -19.58 -19.49
N VAL A 7 -5.24 -19.39 -18.61
CA VAL A 7 -6.41 -18.55 -18.91
C VAL A 7 -5.99 -17.08 -19.09
N GLN A 8 -5.18 -16.55 -18.17
CA GLN A 8 -4.67 -15.18 -18.27
C GLN A 8 -3.85 -14.96 -19.55
N GLN A 9 -2.99 -15.92 -19.93
CA GLN A 9 -2.24 -15.85 -21.19
C GLN A 9 -3.15 -15.85 -22.43
N ASN A 10 -4.18 -16.70 -22.45
CA ASN A 10 -5.14 -16.74 -23.56
C ASN A 10 -5.92 -15.42 -23.67
N LEU A 11 -6.31 -14.81 -22.54
CA LEU A 11 -6.95 -13.50 -22.51
C LEU A 11 -6.02 -12.40 -23.05
N ALA A 12 -4.75 -12.40 -22.64
CA ALA A 12 -3.74 -11.46 -23.15
C ALA A 12 -3.54 -11.62 -24.67
N ILE A 13 -3.40 -12.86 -25.17
CA ILE A 13 -3.27 -13.14 -26.61
C ILE A 13 -4.49 -12.63 -27.40
N ALA A 14 -5.70 -12.89 -26.90
CA ALA A 14 -6.93 -12.44 -27.55
C ALA A 14 -7.01 -10.91 -27.59
N LEU A 15 -6.70 -10.23 -26.48
CA LEU A 15 -6.72 -8.78 -26.40
C LEU A 15 -5.67 -8.15 -27.34
N LYS A 16 -4.43 -8.66 -27.33
CA LYS A 16 -3.36 -8.20 -28.23
C LYS A 16 -3.72 -8.40 -29.69
N THR A 17 -4.37 -9.50 -30.05
CA THR A 17 -4.85 -9.72 -31.42
C THR A 17 -5.84 -8.65 -31.85
N CYS A 18 -6.71 -8.19 -30.93
CA CYS A 18 -7.64 -7.09 -31.20
C CYS A 18 -6.91 -5.74 -31.32
N VAL A 19 -5.93 -5.49 -30.46
CA VAL A 19 -5.05 -4.30 -30.52
C VAL A 19 -4.32 -4.25 -31.87
N SER A 20 -3.62 -5.32 -32.26
CA SER A 20 -2.86 -5.39 -33.51
C SER A 20 -3.76 -5.24 -34.75
N ALA A 21 -4.98 -5.78 -34.72
CA ALA A 21 -5.95 -5.60 -35.80
C ALA A 21 -6.42 -4.14 -35.96
N SER A 22 -6.49 -3.39 -34.84
CA SER A 22 -6.85 -1.97 -34.83
C SER A 22 -5.68 -1.03 -35.16
N ALA A 23 -4.43 -1.50 -35.02
CA ALA A 23 -3.20 -0.70 -35.10
C ALA A 23 -2.70 -0.39 -36.53
N ALA A 24 -3.49 -0.65 -37.57
CA ALA A 24 -3.07 -0.58 -38.99
C ALA A 24 -2.51 0.80 -39.44
N SER A 25 -2.57 1.84 -38.62
CA SER A 25 -2.02 3.19 -38.89
C SER A 25 -0.92 3.66 -37.93
N VAL A 26 -0.61 2.96 -36.83
CA VAL A 26 0.39 3.37 -35.80
C VAL A 26 1.09 2.16 -35.19
N ALA A 27 1.82 1.39 -36.02
CA ALA A 27 2.42 0.10 -35.62
C ALA A 27 3.22 0.15 -34.30
N SER A 28 3.98 1.22 -34.06
CA SER A 28 4.78 1.38 -32.83
C SER A 28 3.95 1.52 -31.55
N LEU A 29 2.73 2.09 -31.62
CA LEU A 29 1.84 2.21 -30.47
C LEU A 29 1.15 0.88 -30.15
N GLY A 30 0.76 0.15 -31.19
CA GLY A 30 0.18 -1.19 -31.04
C GLY A 30 1.16 -2.13 -30.33
N ASP A 31 2.44 -2.08 -30.72
CA ASP A 31 3.50 -2.88 -30.10
C ASP A 31 3.71 -2.52 -28.62
N LEU A 32 3.82 -1.22 -28.29
CA LEU A 32 3.95 -0.76 -26.90
C LEU A 32 2.75 -1.15 -26.04
N LEU A 33 1.53 -1.05 -26.58
CA LEU A 33 0.33 -1.46 -25.84
C LEU A 33 0.28 -2.98 -25.65
N CYS A 34 0.73 -3.77 -26.64
CA CYS A 34 0.86 -5.22 -26.49
C CYS A 34 1.89 -5.59 -25.42
N GLU A 35 3.03 -4.88 -25.37
CA GLU A 35 4.05 -5.07 -24.33
C GLU A 35 3.51 -4.71 -22.95
N LEU A 36 2.68 -3.66 -22.83
CA LEU A 36 2.03 -3.30 -21.57
C LEU A 36 1.01 -4.34 -21.12
N ILE A 37 0.28 -4.96 -22.06
CA ILE A 37 -0.63 -6.08 -21.76
C ILE A 37 0.16 -7.30 -21.28
N ASP A 38 1.32 -7.58 -21.88
CA ASP A 38 2.20 -8.68 -21.48
C ASP A 38 2.88 -8.47 -20.13
N SER A 39 3.04 -7.21 -19.71
CA SER A 39 3.64 -6.88 -18.42
C SER A 39 2.64 -6.85 -17.25
N ILE A 40 1.35 -7.02 -17.51
CA ILE A 40 0.32 -7.14 -16.45
C ILE A 40 0.71 -8.27 -15.49
N PRO A 41 0.74 -8.02 -14.17
CA PRO A 41 1.14 -9.03 -13.20
C PRO A 41 0.23 -10.25 -13.26
N ALA A 42 0.84 -11.43 -13.16
CA ALA A 42 0.10 -12.67 -12.99
C ALA A 42 -0.74 -12.64 -11.69
N TYR A 43 -1.87 -13.34 -11.69
CA TYR A 43 -2.64 -13.53 -10.46
C TYR A 43 -1.75 -14.07 -9.32
N GLY A 44 -1.76 -13.38 -8.18
CA GLY A 44 -0.93 -13.75 -7.03
C GLY A 44 0.57 -13.55 -7.24
N SER A 45 1.00 -12.73 -8.21
CA SER A 45 2.42 -12.42 -8.45
C SER A 45 3.12 -11.95 -7.17
N PRO A 46 4.08 -12.72 -6.62
CA PRO A 46 4.76 -12.35 -5.38
C PRO A 46 5.53 -11.04 -5.51
N ASP A 47 6.14 -10.78 -6.66
CA ASP A 47 6.93 -9.58 -6.91
C ASP A 47 6.06 -8.31 -6.89
N PHE A 48 4.88 -8.37 -7.50
CA PHE A 48 3.95 -7.25 -7.48
C PHE A 48 3.42 -7.02 -6.05
N LEU A 49 2.95 -8.09 -5.39
CA LEU A 49 2.42 -8.00 -4.04
C LEU A 49 3.45 -7.49 -3.04
N GLN A 50 4.71 -7.93 -3.17
CA GLN A 50 5.81 -7.43 -2.36
C GLN A 50 6.10 -5.96 -2.65
N SER A 51 6.11 -5.54 -3.92
CA SER A 51 6.29 -4.12 -4.28
C SER A 51 5.18 -3.25 -3.71
N HIS A 52 3.94 -3.75 -3.74
CA HIS A 52 2.78 -3.07 -3.18
C HIS A 52 2.86 -2.95 -1.65
N ARG A 53 3.18 -4.05 -0.97
CA ARG A 53 3.38 -4.06 0.48
C ARG A 53 4.54 -3.15 0.90
N ASN A 54 5.67 -3.17 0.19
CA ASN A 54 6.82 -2.30 0.45
C ASN A 54 6.46 -0.81 0.30
N ALA A 55 5.63 -0.44 -0.69
CA ALA A 55 5.20 0.95 -0.86
C ALA A 55 4.36 1.44 0.34
N ILE A 56 3.48 0.59 0.87
CA ILE A 56 2.68 0.88 2.06
C ILE A 56 3.58 0.98 3.30
N VAL A 57 4.47 0.00 3.50
CA VAL A 57 5.40 -0.03 4.65
C VAL A 57 6.31 1.19 4.65
N ASN A 58 6.93 1.53 3.52
CA ASN A 58 7.77 2.72 3.40
C ASN A 58 6.97 4.00 3.72
N LEU A 59 5.70 4.10 3.32
CA LEU A 59 4.85 5.22 3.71
C LEU A 59 4.61 5.26 5.22
N LEU A 60 4.32 4.12 5.87
CA LEU A 60 4.14 4.04 7.32
C LEU A 60 5.41 4.47 8.07
N GLU A 61 6.57 3.96 7.66
CA GLU A 61 7.87 4.27 8.27
C GLU A 61 8.17 5.77 8.23
N ILE A 62 7.84 6.45 7.13
CA ILE A 62 8.07 7.89 6.98
C ILE A 62 7.02 8.73 7.69
N ARG A 63 5.77 8.24 7.75
CA ARG A 63 4.66 8.95 8.40
C ARG A 63 4.59 8.70 9.90
N LEU A 64 5.38 7.79 10.46
CA LEU A 64 5.52 7.66 11.90
C LEU A 64 5.86 9.04 12.51
N PRO A 65 5.09 9.53 13.51
CA PRO A 65 5.38 10.81 14.12
C PRO A 65 6.77 10.84 14.75
N ASN A 66 7.58 11.83 14.40
CA ASN A 66 8.93 11.98 14.94
C ASN A 66 8.95 12.82 16.23
N ALA A 67 8.04 12.52 17.16
CA ALA A 67 8.00 13.20 18.45
C ALA A 67 9.27 12.90 19.27
N PRO A 68 9.74 13.83 20.12
CA PRO A 68 10.89 13.58 20.98
C PRO A 68 10.68 12.34 21.86
N ILE A 69 11.75 11.54 22.01
CA ILE A 69 11.73 10.33 22.82
C ILE A 69 11.64 10.72 24.29
N ALA A 70 10.63 10.20 24.99
CA ALA A 70 10.45 10.49 26.41
C ALA A 70 11.43 9.66 27.27
N PRO A 71 12.19 10.28 28.19
CA PRO A 71 12.99 9.56 29.17
C PRO A 71 12.13 8.67 30.08
N PHE A 72 12.74 7.66 30.71
CA PHE A 72 12.06 6.79 31.67
C PHE A 72 11.53 7.60 32.87
N PRO A 73 10.28 7.40 33.32
CA PRO A 73 9.77 8.05 34.53
C PRO A 73 10.37 7.40 35.78
N THR A 74 11.06 8.19 36.62
CA THR A 74 11.61 7.67 37.89
C THR A 74 10.50 7.44 38.92
N ALA A 75 10.07 6.20 39.10
CA ALA A 75 9.08 5.86 40.13
C ALA A 75 9.65 5.96 41.57
N ASP A 76 10.94 5.62 41.76
CA ASP A 76 11.47 5.32 43.10
C ASP A 76 12.69 6.17 43.53
N LYS A 77 13.06 7.23 42.80
CA LYS A 77 14.24 8.04 43.17
C LYS A 77 13.86 9.18 44.14
N PRO A 78 14.35 9.18 45.40
CA PRO A 78 13.90 10.08 46.47
C PRO A 78 14.32 11.56 46.33
N LEU A 79 14.90 11.95 45.19
CA LEU A 79 15.27 13.32 44.85
C LEU A 79 14.94 13.54 43.36
N LEU A 80 14.38 14.70 43.01
CA LEU A 80 14.03 15.08 41.63
C LEU A 80 15.30 15.12 40.76
N VAL A 81 15.66 13.99 40.15
CA VAL A 81 16.70 13.90 39.12
C VAL A 81 16.01 14.07 37.78
N PRO A 82 16.01 15.26 37.15
CA PRO A 82 15.59 15.38 35.76
C PRO A 82 16.41 14.46 34.86
N LEU A 83 15.72 13.57 34.14
CA LEU A 83 16.31 12.73 33.11
C LEU A 83 16.16 13.39 31.74
N ARG A 84 17.18 13.24 30.89
CA ARG A 84 17.12 13.64 29.48
C ARG A 84 17.72 12.55 28.61
N TYR A 85 17.08 12.32 27.47
CA TYR A 85 17.65 11.51 26.40
C TYR A 85 18.88 12.19 25.82
N SER A 86 19.98 11.46 25.69
CA SER A 86 21.26 12.00 25.17
C SER A 86 21.81 11.20 23.98
N GLY A 87 20.99 10.35 23.36
CA GLY A 87 21.43 9.53 22.23
C GLY A 87 21.36 10.26 20.89
N SER A 88 21.69 9.53 19.82
CA SER A 88 21.80 10.04 18.45
C SER A 88 20.46 10.33 17.77
N TYR A 89 19.35 9.84 18.29
CA TYR A 89 18.04 9.96 17.62
C TYR A 89 17.31 11.25 18.02
N SER A 90 16.74 11.97 17.07
CA SER A 90 15.96 13.19 17.37
C SER A 90 14.48 12.95 17.65
N GLY A 91 13.99 11.72 17.56
CA GLY A 91 12.60 11.34 17.82
C GLY A 91 12.32 9.87 17.47
N TYR A 92 11.07 9.41 17.67
CA TYR A 92 10.70 8.00 17.48
C TYR A 92 10.90 7.50 16.04
N GLN A 93 10.54 8.30 15.04
CA GLN A 93 10.70 7.89 13.66
C GLN A 93 12.17 7.70 13.30
N ASN A 94 13.03 8.65 13.69
CA ASN A 94 14.47 8.50 13.49
C ASN A 94 15.08 7.37 14.32
N ALA A 95 14.51 7.03 15.48
CA ALA A 95 14.99 5.92 16.29
C ALA A 95 14.72 4.57 15.61
N PHE A 96 13.49 4.33 15.16
CA PHE A 96 13.07 3.04 14.62
C PHE A 96 13.31 2.89 13.11
N PHE A 97 13.33 3.99 12.37
CA PHE A 97 13.36 4.03 10.90
C PHE A 97 14.36 5.07 10.39
N ASP A 98 15.56 5.11 10.99
CA ASP A 98 16.63 6.03 10.58
C ASP A 98 16.95 5.89 9.08
N GLY A 99 17.20 7.02 8.42
CA GLY A 99 17.58 7.06 7.01
C GLY A 99 16.48 6.65 6.01
N VAL A 100 15.26 6.33 6.46
CA VAL A 100 14.16 6.01 5.54
C VAL A 100 13.70 7.27 4.80
N SER A 101 13.56 7.15 3.49
CA SER A 101 13.09 8.21 2.60
C SER A 101 11.96 7.71 1.70
N PHE A 102 11.17 8.64 1.16
CA PHE A 102 10.07 8.33 0.26
C PHE A 102 10.58 7.63 -1.00
N SER A 103 10.17 6.38 -1.16
CA SER A 103 10.21 5.72 -2.46
C SER A 103 9.25 6.44 -3.43
N PRO A 104 9.50 6.39 -4.76
CA PRO A 104 8.57 6.91 -5.74
C PRO A 104 7.15 6.34 -5.58
N ALA A 105 7.03 5.06 -5.21
CA ALA A 105 5.74 4.41 -4.99
C ALA A 105 5.02 4.87 -3.72
N ALA A 106 5.73 5.07 -2.61
CA ALA A 106 5.13 5.63 -1.40
C ALA A 106 4.65 7.08 -1.60
N SER A 107 5.42 7.87 -2.35
CA SER A 107 5.05 9.25 -2.71
C SER A 107 3.80 9.28 -3.62
N ALA A 108 3.79 8.44 -4.66
CA ALA A 108 2.65 8.31 -5.56
C ALA A 108 1.42 7.73 -4.84
N LEU A 109 1.60 6.75 -3.96
CA LEU A 109 0.57 6.19 -3.09
C LEU A 109 -0.11 7.28 -2.28
N GLU A 110 0.69 8.06 -1.54
CA GLU A 110 0.16 9.11 -0.67
C GLU A 110 -0.62 10.16 -1.46
N SER A 111 -0.08 10.62 -2.60
CA SER A 111 -0.75 11.59 -3.47
C SER A 111 -2.08 11.06 -4.03
N THR A 112 -2.08 9.82 -4.52
CA THR A 112 -3.24 9.20 -5.17
C THR A 112 -4.34 8.88 -4.15
N VAL A 113 -3.96 8.36 -2.99
CA VAL A 113 -4.90 7.98 -1.92
C VAL A 113 -5.45 9.20 -1.16
N SER A 114 -4.76 10.35 -1.20
CA SER A 114 -5.28 11.61 -0.64
C SER A 114 -6.36 12.24 -1.51
N ASN A 115 -6.40 11.93 -2.82
CA ASN A 115 -7.37 12.47 -3.77
C ASN A 115 -8.09 11.39 -4.61
N PRO A 116 -8.62 10.29 -4.04
CA PRO A 116 -9.32 9.30 -4.84
C PRO A 116 -10.68 9.87 -5.27
N LEU A 117 -11.07 9.61 -6.51
CA LEU A 117 -12.41 9.95 -6.99
C LEU A 117 -13.45 9.10 -6.22
N GLY A 118 -14.37 9.76 -5.52
CA GLY A 118 -15.52 9.11 -4.89
C GLY A 118 -15.31 8.45 -3.54
N VAL A 119 -14.12 8.59 -2.92
CA VAL A 119 -13.81 8.03 -1.58
C VAL A 119 -13.27 9.12 -0.66
N ALA A 120 -13.68 9.11 0.61
CA ALA A 120 -13.04 9.95 1.62
C ALA A 120 -11.59 9.48 1.82
N GLY A 121 -10.63 10.28 1.38
CA GLY A 121 -9.20 9.99 1.50
C GLY A 121 -8.70 9.98 2.94
N VAL A 122 -7.56 9.32 3.17
CA VAL A 122 -6.86 9.30 4.47
C VAL A 122 -5.90 10.49 4.59
N SER A 123 -5.74 11.02 5.80
CA SER A 123 -4.84 12.14 6.09
C SER A 123 -3.44 11.69 6.49
N VAL A 124 -2.48 12.62 6.49
CA VAL A 124 -1.12 12.39 7.03
C VAL A 124 -1.17 11.89 8.48
N ASP A 125 -2.01 12.49 9.31
CA ASP A 125 -2.20 12.08 10.71
C ASP A 125 -2.75 10.65 10.84
N TRP A 126 -3.60 10.24 9.90
CA TRP A 126 -4.13 8.87 9.86
C TRP A 126 -3.01 7.87 9.57
N TRP A 127 -2.16 8.14 8.57
CA TRP A 127 -0.99 7.32 8.27
C TRP A 127 -0.03 7.23 9.46
N GLY A 128 0.20 8.34 10.15
CA GLY A 128 1.04 8.35 11.34
C GLY A 128 0.48 7.50 12.47
N LYS A 129 -0.83 7.54 12.72
CA LYS A 129 -1.46 6.66 13.74
C LYS A 129 -1.43 5.18 13.33
N PHE A 130 -1.60 4.88 12.05
CA PHE A 130 -1.45 3.52 11.54
C PHE A 130 -0.01 3.02 11.72
N ALA A 131 0.99 3.85 11.44
CA ALA A 131 2.39 3.53 11.67
C ALA A 131 2.70 3.25 13.15
N VAL A 132 2.17 4.08 14.07
CA VAL A 132 2.29 3.84 15.52
C VAL A 132 1.65 2.50 15.90
N ALA A 133 0.48 2.17 15.36
CA ALA A 133 -0.20 0.90 15.61
C ALA A 133 0.64 -0.29 15.12
N ALA A 134 1.14 -0.25 13.88
CA ALA A 134 1.97 -1.32 13.31
C ALA A 134 3.25 -1.53 14.14
N LEU A 135 3.99 -0.46 14.45
CA LEU A 135 5.19 -0.54 15.28
C LEU A 135 4.89 -1.04 16.71
N THR A 136 3.77 -0.62 17.30
CA THR A 136 3.35 -1.12 18.63
C THR A 136 3.05 -2.63 18.57
N ASP A 137 2.45 -3.14 17.49
CA ASP A 137 2.23 -4.59 17.33
C ASP A 137 3.55 -5.35 17.19
N THR A 138 4.57 -4.76 16.54
CA THR A 138 5.92 -5.32 16.52
C THR A 138 6.51 -5.41 17.93
N ILE A 139 6.45 -4.33 18.70
CA ILE A 139 6.97 -4.27 20.09
C ILE A 139 6.23 -5.27 20.99
N ARG A 140 4.90 -5.37 20.85
CA ARG A 140 4.07 -6.36 21.55
C ARG A 140 4.51 -7.79 21.23
N ARG A 141 4.77 -8.11 19.96
CA ARG A 141 5.26 -9.43 19.53
C ARG A 141 6.64 -9.77 20.07
N ALA A 142 7.48 -8.75 20.29
CA ALA A 142 8.76 -8.89 20.97
C ALA A 142 8.65 -9.07 22.50
N GLY A 143 7.44 -8.94 23.06
CA GLY A 143 7.18 -9.16 24.49
C GLY A 143 7.57 -7.99 25.38
N ILE A 144 7.67 -6.77 24.84
CA ILE A 144 8.11 -5.57 25.57
C ILE A 144 6.91 -4.71 25.96
N GLY A 145 6.95 -4.21 27.21
CA GLY A 145 5.99 -3.22 27.72
C GLY A 145 4.63 -3.78 28.10
N SER A 146 3.77 -2.90 28.61
CA SER A 146 2.41 -3.25 29.03
C SER A 146 1.42 -2.65 28.04
N ILE A 147 1.02 -3.45 27.05
CA ILE A 147 0.22 -3.01 25.91
C ILE A 147 -1.19 -3.60 26.00
N ASP A 148 -2.22 -2.76 25.88
CA ASP A 148 -3.60 -3.16 25.64
C ASP A 148 -3.72 -3.79 24.24
N GLY A 149 -3.53 -5.11 24.19
CA GLY A 149 -3.63 -5.88 22.95
C GLY A 149 -5.04 -5.85 22.32
N GLY A 150 -6.09 -5.65 23.12
CA GLY A 150 -7.47 -5.57 22.63
C GLY A 150 -7.71 -4.27 21.86
N LYS A 151 -7.30 -3.14 22.44
CA LYS A 151 -7.34 -1.84 21.77
C LYS A 151 -6.48 -1.84 20.51
N LEU A 152 -5.26 -2.36 20.59
CA LEU A 152 -4.34 -2.41 19.45
C LEU A 152 -4.91 -3.24 18.28
N ALA A 153 -5.45 -4.42 18.56
CA ALA A 153 -6.07 -5.27 17.54
C ALA A 153 -7.28 -4.58 16.88
N ASN A 154 -8.12 -3.92 17.67
CA ASN A 154 -9.27 -3.17 17.16
C ASN A 154 -8.83 -2.01 16.26
N ASP A 155 -7.83 -1.24 16.66
CA ASP A 155 -7.35 -0.10 15.87
C ASP A 155 -6.67 -0.56 14.57
N LEU A 156 -5.84 -1.62 14.60
CA LEU A 156 -5.28 -2.21 13.38
C LEU A 156 -6.37 -2.72 12.43
N ASN A 157 -7.42 -3.35 12.95
CA ASN A 157 -8.56 -3.78 12.14
C ASN A 157 -9.27 -2.57 11.51
N ASN A 158 -9.47 -1.49 12.27
CA ASN A 158 -10.10 -0.26 11.79
C ASN A 158 -9.26 0.43 10.71
N PHE A 159 -7.94 0.52 10.89
CA PHE A 159 -7.04 1.09 9.88
C PHE A 159 -7.06 0.28 8.59
N ASN A 160 -6.91 -1.05 8.68
CA ASN A 160 -6.96 -1.90 7.50
C ASN A 160 -8.32 -1.81 6.80
N SER A 161 -9.43 -1.85 7.56
CA SER A 161 -10.78 -1.73 7.00
C SER A 161 -11.02 -0.38 6.32
N ALA A 162 -10.51 0.71 6.88
CA ALA A 162 -10.59 2.05 6.29
C ALA A 162 -9.69 2.19 5.04
N PHE A 163 -8.64 1.39 4.93
CA PHE A 163 -7.74 1.37 3.77
C PHE A 163 -8.28 0.52 2.60
N LEU A 164 -9.13 -0.48 2.87
CA LEU A 164 -9.67 -1.37 1.83
C LEU A 164 -10.26 -0.63 0.61
N PRO A 165 -11.07 0.43 0.77
CA PRO A 165 -11.62 1.17 -0.38
C PRO A 165 -10.57 1.97 -1.18
N LEU A 166 -9.35 2.10 -0.67
CA LEU A 166 -8.24 2.86 -1.25
C LEU A 166 -7.21 1.94 -1.93
N LEU A 167 -7.41 0.62 -1.87
CA LEU A 167 -6.46 -0.35 -2.40
C LEU A 167 -6.25 -0.25 -3.91
N THR A 168 -7.29 0.07 -4.69
CA THR A 168 -7.16 0.27 -6.14
C THR A 168 -6.25 1.46 -6.46
N ALA A 169 -6.39 2.57 -5.73
CA ALA A 169 -5.50 3.74 -5.85
C ALA A 169 -4.05 3.40 -5.45
N SER A 170 -3.90 2.60 -4.39
CA SER A 170 -2.62 2.09 -3.93
C SER A 170 -1.95 1.13 -4.93
N TYR A 171 -2.74 0.27 -5.57
CA TYR A 171 -2.29 -0.63 -6.62
C TYR A 171 -1.80 0.16 -7.84
N LEU A 172 -2.58 1.15 -8.26
CA LEU A 172 -2.26 2.01 -9.40
C LEU A 172 -0.92 2.75 -9.20
N SER A 173 -0.61 3.22 -7.98
CA SER A 173 0.68 3.87 -7.73
C SER A 173 1.85 2.92 -7.97
N VAL A 174 1.76 1.68 -7.50
CA VAL A 174 2.79 0.64 -7.66
C VAL A 174 2.92 0.25 -9.13
N PHE A 175 1.80 0.05 -9.82
CA PHE A 175 1.75 -0.24 -11.25
C PHE A 175 2.48 0.84 -12.07
N ARG A 176 2.33 2.11 -11.67
CA ARG A 176 2.96 3.27 -12.31
C ARG A 176 4.44 3.44 -11.99
N THR A 177 4.89 3.10 -10.77
CA THR A 177 6.19 3.59 -10.29
C THR A 177 7.14 2.53 -9.71
N ALA A 178 6.66 1.36 -9.28
CA ALA A 178 7.49 0.37 -8.57
C ALA A 178 7.56 -1.00 -9.24
N TYR A 179 6.54 -1.42 -9.98
CA TYR A 179 6.61 -2.67 -10.72
C TYR A 179 7.25 -2.44 -12.10
N THR A 180 8.55 -2.70 -12.20
CA THR A 180 9.38 -2.42 -13.40
C THR A 180 8.78 -2.90 -14.73
N PRO A 181 8.17 -4.11 -14.81
CA PRO A 181 7.56 -4.56 -16.07
C PRO A 181 6.48 -3.61 -16.59
N THR A 182 5.61 -3.07 -15.72
CA THR A 182 4.53 -2.17 -16.15
C THR A 182 5.01 -0.72 -16.24
N SER A 183 5.81 -0.27 -15.27
CA SER A 183 6.22 1.14 -15.18
C SER A 183 7.11 1.58 -16.34
N SER A 184 7.98 0.69 -16.85
CA SER A 184 8.91 1.01 -17.95
C SER A 184 8.19 1.19 -19.30
N VAL A 185 7.26 0.28 -19.61
CA VAL A 185 6.46 0.34 -20.84
C VAL A 185 5.46 1.50 -20.78
N LEU A 186 4.80 1.68 -19.64
CA LEU A 186 3.91 2.81 -19.43
C LEU A 186 4.64 4.14 -19.62
N ALA A 187 5.83 4.30 -19.01
CA ALA A 187 6.63 5.51 -19.19
C ALA A 187 6.95 5.78 -20.66
N SER A 188 7.19 4.73 -21.45
CA SER A 188 7.45 4.86 -22.89
C SER A 188 6.23 5.40 -23.65
N ILE A 189 5.03 4.89 -23.36
CA ILE A 189 3.77 5.39 -23.95
C ILE A 189 3.51 6.85 -23.54
N LEU A 190 3.68 7.17 -22.25
CA LEU A 190 3.45 8.51 -21.71
C LEU A 190 4.44 9.53 -22.28
N ASN A 191 5.73 9.19 -22.35
CA ASN A 191 6.78 10.08 -22.88
C ASN A 191 6.62 10.38 -24.37
N CYS A 192 5.97 9.48 -25.13
CA CYS A 192 5.62 9.73 -26.53
C CYS A 192 4.31 10.53 -26.69
N GLY A 193 3.62 10.89 -25.60
CA GLY A 193 2.34 11.60 -25.64
C GLY A 193 1.19 10.76 -26.21
N GLN A 194 1.31 9.42 -26.17
CA GLN A 194 0.37 8.50 -26.81
C GLN A 194 -0.65 7.89 -25.84
N ALA A 195 -0.76 8.41 -24.61
CA ALA A 195 -1.64 7.89 -23.56
C ALA A 195 -3.11 7.76 -24.01
N ALA A 196 -3.70 8.85 -24.51
CA ALA A 196 -5.10 8.87 -24.97
C ALA A 196 -5.36 7.94 -26.16
N ALA A 197 -4.39 7.83 -27.08
CA ALA A 197 -4.49 6.94 -28.22
C ALA A 197 -4.39 5.47 -27.79
N ALA A 198 -3.47 5.13 -26.89
CA ALA A 198 -3.35 3.81 -26.28
C ALA A 198 -4.64 3.43 -25.54
N GLY A 199 -5.19 4.35 -24.73
CA GLY A 199 -6.46 4.15 -24.03
C GLY A 199 -7.62 3.87 -24.98
N THR A 200 -7.73 4.64 -26.07
CA THR A 200 -8.75 4.41 -27.10
C THR A 200 -8.60 3.04 -27.78
N MET A 201 -7.37 2.64 -28.11
CA MET A 201 -7.09 1.32 -28.69
C MET A 201 -7.47 0.19 -27.72
N LEU A 202 -7.14 0.33 -26.44
CA LEU A 202 -7.49 -0.63 -25.40
C LEU A 202 -9.02 -0.74 -25.22
N VAL A 203 -9.73 0.39 -25.14
CA VAL A 203 -11.20 0.42 -25.04
C VAL A 203 -11.86 -0.25 -26.26
N ASN A 204 -11.33 -0.04 -27.46
CA ASN A 204 -11.85 -0.71 -28.66
C ASN A 204 -11.59 -2.22 -28.62
N ALA A 205 -10.41 -2.65 -28.19
CA ALA A 205 -10.07 -4.06 -28.04
C ALA A 205 -10.94 -4.78 -27.01
N LEU A 206 -11.29 -4.09 -25.91
CA LEU A 206 -12.21 -4.60 -24.87
C LEU A 206 -13.63 -4.86 -25.39
N LYS A 207 -14.05 -4.17 -26.45
CA LYS A 207 -15.37 -4.29 -27.08
C LYS A 207 -15.38 -5.27 -28.27
N ASP A 208 -14.23 -5.81 -28.66
CA ASP A 208 -14.16 -6.77 -29.75
C ASP A 208 -14.83 -8.08 -29.34
N GLY A 209 -15.76 -8.57 -30.17
CA GLY A 209 -16.54 -9.78 -29.89
C GLY A 209 -15.70 -11.02 -29.61
N ARG A 210 -14.46 -11.11 -30.11
CA ARG A 210 -13.55 -12.23 -29.82
C ARG A 210 -13.07 -12.18 -28.38
N PHE A 211 -12.66 -11.02 -27.90
CA PHE A 211 -12.23 -10.84 -26.52
C PHE A 211 -13.40 -11.02 -25.55
N VAL A 212 -14.55 -10.38 -25.85
CA VAL A 212 -15.80 -10.50 -25.09
C VAL A 212 -16.20 -11.97 -24.92
N ASN A 213 -16.24 -12.75 -26.01
CA ASN A 213 -16.60 -14.16 -25.95
C ASN A 213 -15.66 -14.98 -25.07
N LEU A 214 -14.36 -14.70 -25.10
CA LEU A 214 -13.37 -15.44 -24.30
C LEU A 214 -13.50 -15.14 -22.81
N VAL A 215 -13.69 -13.86 -22.45
CA VAL A 215 -13.97 -13.46 -21.06
C VAL A 215 -15.25 -14.13 -20.57
N ASN A 216 -16.36 -14.00 -21.31
CA ASN A 216 -17.65 -14.56 -20.91
C ASN A 216 -17.62 -16.08 -20.76
N THR A 217 -16.87 -16.77 -21.64
CA THR A 217 -16.64 -18.22 -21.53
C THR A 217 -15.87 -18.55 -20.26
N SER A 218 -14.82 -17.80 -19.94
CA SER A 218 -14.00 -18.00 -18.74
C SER A 218 -14.83 -17.78 -17.46
N MET A 219 -15.67 -16.74 -17.43
CA MET A 219 -16.62 -16.48 -16.35
C MET A 219 -17.65 -17.61 -16.19
N THR A 220 -18.18 -18.13 -17.31
CA THR A 220 -19.17 -19.22 -17.29
C THR A 220 -18.58 -20.54 -16.80
N ILE A 221 -17.32 -20.83 -17.12
CA ILE A 221 -16.61 -22.03 -16.64
C ILE A 221 -16.47 -22.01 -15.11
N GLY A 222 -16.29 -20.83 -14.51
CA GLY A 222 -16.13 -20.67 -13.06
C GLY A 222 -14.76 -21.09 -12.54
N GLY A 223 -14.60 -21.07 -11.21
CA GLY A 223 -13.36 -21.44 -10.52
C GLY A 223 -12.17 -20.58 -10.96
N ASP A 224 -11.02 -21.23 -11.19
CA ASP A 224 -9.79 -20.59 -11.65
C ASP A 224 -9.97 -19.76 -12.92
N ALA A 225 -10.84 -20.17 -13.84
CA ALA A 225 -11.06 -19.46 -15.09
C ALA A 225 -11.79 -18.12 -14.87
N ALA A 226 -12.77 -18.09 -13.96
CA ALA A 226 -13.42 -16.85 -13.57
C ALA A 226 -12.42 -15.94 -12.85
N LEU A 227 -11.73 -16.43 -11.81
CA LEU A 227 -10.73 -15.64 -11.07
C LEU A 227 -9.65 -15.03 -11.96
N ALA A 228 -9.15 -15.79 -12.94
CA ALA A 228 -8.18 -15.28 -13.91
C ALA A 228 -8.75 -14.14 -14.76
N ALA A 229 -10.01 -14.26 -15.20
CA ALA A 229 -10.68 -13.23 -15.99
C ALA A 229 -10.99 -11.98 -15.15
N GLU A 230 -11.43 -12.14 -13.91
CA GLU A 230 -11.68 -11.03 -12.97
C GLU A 230 -10.40 -10.24 -12.70
N TRP A 231 -9.31 -10.95 -12.36
CA TRP A 231 -8.00 -10.34 -12.14
C TRP A 231 -7.48 -9.61 -13.36
N PHE A 232 -7.65 -10.22 -14.55
CA PHE A 232 -7.20 -9.60 -15.80
C PHE A 232 -8.01 -8.32 -16.08
N LEU A 233 -9.35 -8.35 -15.96
CA LEU A 233 -10.19 -7.16 -16.12
C LEU A 233 -9.81 -6.05 -15.14
N PHE A 234 -9.60 -6.37 -13.86
CA PHE A 234 -9.11 -5.40 -12.87
C PHE A 234 -7.83 -4.69 -13.34
N ASN A 235 -6.86 -5.45 -13.83
CA ASN A 235 -5.61 -4.89 -14.34
C ASN A 235 -5.78 -4.07 -15.63
N LEU A 236 -6.76 -4.39 -16.47
CA LEU A 236 -7.08 -3.56 -17.64
C LEU A 236 -7.72 -2.22 -17.21
N TRP A 237 -8.53 -2.20 -16.16
CA TRP A 237 -9.05 -0.97 -15.57
C TRP A 237 -7.94 -0.11 -14.96
N ILE A 238 -7.00 -0.74 -14.22
CA ILE A 238 -5.77 -0.10 -13.75
C ILE A 238 -4.96 0.47 -14.93
N THR A 239 -4.84 -0.28 -16.03
CA THR A 239 -4.10 0.15 -17.22
C THR A 239 -4.74 1.39 -17.86
N LEU A 240 -6.08 1.41 -18.01
CA LEU A 240 -6.79 2.60 -18.50
C LEU A 240 -6.57 3.81 -17.58
N ALA A 241 -6.72 3.62 -16.26
CA ALA A 241 -6.46 4.69 -15.29
C ALA A 241 -5.00 5.15 -15.35
N ALA A 242 -4.06 4.22 -15.56
CA ALA A 242 -2.64 4.52 -15.71
C ALA A 242 -2.33 5.37 -16.94
N LEU A 243 -3.11 5.18 -18.02
CA LEU A 243 -3.08 5.96 -19.27
C LEU A 243 -3.89 7.28 -19.19
N ASP A 244 -4.19 7.73 -17.97
CA ASP A 244 -4.91 8.98 -17.66
C ASP A 244 -6.39 9.01 -18.11
N GLU A 245 -7.03 7.85 -18.26
CA GLU A 245 -8.49 7.79 -18.33
C GLU A 245 -9.10 8.10 -16.95
N SER A 246 -9.95 9.12 -16.92
CA SER A 246 -10.54 9.66 -15.68
C SER A 246 -11.90 9.05 -15.35
N ASP A 247 -12.63 8.57 -16.36
CA ASP A 247 -13.98 8.02 -16.21
C ASP A 247 -14.03 6.52 -16.57
N ILE A 248 -13.38 5.74 -15.72
CA ILE A 248 -13.26 4.29 -15.89
C ILE A 248 -14.62 3.59 -15.71
N ASP A 249 -15.49 4.06 -14.81
CA ASP A 249 -16.84 3.50 -14.64
C ASP A 249 -17.65 3.59 -15.95
N SER A 250 -17.55 4.70 -16.67
CA SER A 250 -18.16 4.82 -18.00
C SER A 250 -17.52 3.85 -19.00
N LYS A 251 -16.20 3.65 -19.00
CA LYS A 251 -15.54 2.67 -19.88
C LYS A 251 -15.95 1.23 -19.60
N ILE A 252 -16.12 0.87 -18.33
CA ILE A 252 -16.65 -0.43 -17.93
C ILE A 252 -18.09 -0.57 -18.45
N THR A 253 -18.93 0.45 -18.26
CA THR A 253 -20.32 0.46 -18.75
C THR A 253 -20.39 0.30 -20.27
N GLU A 254 -19.54 1.00 -21.02
CA GLU A 254 -19.44 0.88 -22.48
C GLU A 254 -19.03 -0.55 -22.91
N ALA A 255 -18.13 -1.21 -22.17
CA ALA A 255 -17.73 -2.59 -22.45
C ALA A 255 -18.87 -3.59 -22.12
N MET A 256 -19.60 -3.37 -21.03
CA MET A 256 -20.79 -4.16 -20.68
C MET A 256 -21.89 -4.04 -21.75
N GLN A 257 -22.10 -2.85 -22.30
CA GLN A 257 -23.03 -2.64 -23.42
C GLN A 257 -22.60 -3.38 -24.70
N ALA A 258 -21.30 -3.61 -24.89
CA ALA A 258 -20.77 -4.46 -25.95
C ALA A 258 -20.87 -5.97 -25.65
N GLY A 259 -21.42 -6.35 -24.49
CA GLY A 259 -21.66 -7.74 -24.09
C GLY A 259 -20.60 -8.34 -23.18
N LEU A 260 -19.62 -7.56 -22.70
CA LEU A 260 -18.61 -8.03 -21.76
C LEU A 260 -19.24 -8.32 -20.39
N ALA A 261 -19.09 -9.55 -19.89
CA ALA A 261 -19.46 -9.89 -18.52
C ALA A 261 -18.43 -9.30 -17.55
N VAL A 262 -18.90 -8.39 -16.69
CA VAL A 262 -18.08 -7.75 -15.66
C VAL A 262 -18.70 -8.07 -14.29
N PRO A 263 -17.98 -8.76 -13.40
CA PRO A 263 -18.43 -9.02 -12.04
C PRO A 263 -18.60 -7.72 -11.24
N GLY A 264 -19.46 -7.75 -10.22
CA GLY A 264 -19.75 -6.57 -9.40
C GLY A 264 -18.51 -6.01 -8.68
N GLU A 265 -17.60 -6.90 -8.31
CA GLU A 265 -16.33 -6.62 -7.63
C GLU A 265 -15.40 -5.72 -8.46
N VAL A 266 -15.40 -5.88 -9.78
CA VAL A 266 -14.57 -5.09 -10.71
C VAL A 266 -15.43 -4.27 -11.68
N GLY A 267 -16.69 -4.08 -11.30
CA GLY A 267 -17.74 -3.46 -12.09
C GLY A 267 -17.86 -1.96 -11.85
N PRO A 268 -18.72 -1.29 -12.62
CA PRO A 268 -18.92 0.14 -12.49
C PRO A 268 -19.70 0.46 -11.22
N LYS A 269 -19.74 1.74 -10.85
CA LYS A 269 -20.60 2.21 -9.77
C LYS A 269 -22.07 1.92 -10.07
N THR A 270 -22.74 1.34 -9.09
CA THR A 270 -24.21 1.12 -9.10
C THR A 270 -24.84 1.67 -7.82
N ASP A 271 -26.14 1.48 -7.67
CA ASP A 271 -26.85 1.72 -6.40
C ASP A 271 -26.39 0.80 -5.26
N HIS A 272 -25.74 -0.33 -5.59
CA HIS A 272 -25.26 -1.33 -4.66
C HIS A 272 -23.74 -1.55 -4.69
N SER A 273 -23.02 -0.89 -5.61
CA SER A 273 -21.56 -0.95 -5.74
C SER A 273 -20.96 0.46 -5.68
N PRO A 274 -19.95 0.71 -4.85
CA PRO A 274 -19.27 2.00 -4.77
C PRO A 274 -18.45 2.36 -6.02
N GLY A 275 -18.37 1.48 -7.01
CA GLY A 275 -17.61 1.64 -8.24
C GLY A 275 -16.24 0.97 -8.20
N TRP A 276 -15.60 0.86 -9.36
CA TRP A 276 -14.37 0.06 -9.51
C TRP A 276 -13.21 0.57 -8.62
N TRP A 277 -13.17 1.88 -8.36
CA TRP A 277 -12.19 2.51 -7.46
C TRP A 277 -12.21 1.92 -6.04
N CYS A 278 -13.37 1.41 -5.62
CA CYS A 278 -13.59 0.83 -4.31
C CYS A 278 -13.79 -0.70 -4.35
N GLY A 279 -13.68 -1.31 -5.53
CA GLY A 279 -14.10 -2.68 -5.79
C GLY A 279 -12.95 -3.70 -5.90
N GLY A 280 -13.24 -4.93 -5.48
CA GLY A 280 -12.61 -6.18 -5.94
C GLY A 280 -11.24 -6.54 -5.40
N TYR A 281 -10.35 -5.56 -5.19
CA TYR A 281 -9.00 -5.85 -4.68
C TYR A 281 -8.97 -6.24 -3.19
N THR A 282 -10.07 -6.05 -2.47
CA THR A 282 -10.15 -6.29 -1.01
C THR A 282 -9.99 -7.76 -0.63
N GLY A 283 -10.32 -8.70 -1.52
CA GLY A 283 -10.14 -10.13 -1.30
C GLY A 283 -8.71 -10.64 -1.50
N TRP A 284 -7.84 -9.84 -2.12
CA TRP A 284 -6.46 -10.23 -2.49
C TRP A 284 -5.39 -9.55 -1.63
N PHE A 285 -5.79 -8.64 -0.75
CA PHE A 285 -4.88 -7.92 0.14
C PHE A 285 -4.83 -8.55 1.54
N GLU A 286 -3.64 -8.89 2.00
CA GLU A 286 -3.43 -9.26 3.40
C GLU A 286 -3.30 -7.99 4.26
N PRO A 287 -4.00 -7.89 5.41
CA PRO A 287 -3.88 -6.76 6.33
C PRO A 287 -2.43 -6.48 6.75
N ILE A 288 -2.08 -5.19 6.87
CA ILE A 288 -0.80 -4.75 7.43
C ILE A 288 -0.79 -4.99 8.95
N SER A 289 0.35 -5.46 9.45
CA SER A 289 0.57 -5.77 10.86
C SER A 289 1.99 -5.39 11.31
N GLY A 290 2.33 -5.66 12.58
CA GLY A 290 3.68 -5.43 13.06
C GLY A 290 4.77 -6.27 12.38
N ASN A 291 4.42 -7.38 11.72
CA ASN A 291 5.40 -8.17 10.96
C ASN A 291 5.99 -7.39 9.79
N ASP A 292 5.25 -6.40 9.27
CA ASP A 292 5.63 -5.66 8.07
C ASP A 292 6.72 -4.63 8.33
N VAL A 293 6.68 -3.98 9.49
CA VAL A 293 7.69 -2.99 9.91
C VAL A 293 8.79 -3.59 10.78
N ALA A 294 8.63 -4.86 11.19
CA ALA A 294 9.59 -5.56 12.05
C ALA A 294 11.03 -5.59 11.50
N PRO A 295 11.27 -5.87 10.20
CA PRO A 295 12.63 -5.95 9.70
C PRO A 295 13.40 -4.65 9.91
N GLN A 296 12.77 -3.50 9.60
CA GLN A 296 13.40 -2.19 9.72
C GLN A 296 13.56 -1.75 11.18
N ALA A 297 12.56 -2.04 12.04
CA ALA A 297 12.59 -1.67 13.46
C ALA A 297 13.46 -2.59 14.34
N SER A 298 13.87 -3.75 13.84
CA SER A 298 14.47 -4.84 14.64
C SER A 298 15.68 -4.44 15.47
N GLY A 299 16.54 -3.55 14.95
CA GLY A 299 17.70 -3.04 15.66
C GLY A 299 17.31 -2.30 16.93
N THR A 300 16.38 -1.35 16.80
CA THR A 300 16.01 -0.41 17.87
C THR A 300 15.04 -0.99 18.88
N ILE A 301 14.26 -2.02 18.53
CA ILE A 301 13.24 -2.61 19.42
C ILE A 301 13.82 -3.01 20.78
N HIS A 302 15.03 -3.58 20.78
CA HIS A 302 15.71 -4.04 21.99
C HIS A 302 16.83 -3.10 22.45
N GLU A 303 17.00 -1.94 21.81
CA GLU A 303 18.05 -1.01 22.17
C GLU A 303 17.77 -0.34 23.51
N GLN A 304 18.84 -0.14 24.26
CA GLN A 304 18.81 0.64 25.49
C GLN A 304 18.63 2.12 25.15
N MET A 305 17.84 2.82 25.94
CA MET A 305 17.77 4.27 25.81
C MET A 305 18.94 4.93 26.59
N PRO A 306 19.90 5.62 25.92
CA PRO A 306 20.93 6.40 26.59
C PRO A 306 20.31 7.63 27.25
N GLN A 307 20.21 7.59 28.58
CA GLN A 307 19.69 8.68 29.39
C GLN A 307 20.76 9.20 30.34
N GLN A 308 20.76 10.52 30.55
CA GLN A 308 21.55 11.18 31.57
C GLN A 308 20.62 11.75 32.63
N GLY A 309 20.87 11.38 33.88
CA GLY A 309 20.29 12.02 35.05
C GLY A 309 21.10 13.25 35.41
N TYR A 310 20.41 14.35 35.66
CA TYR A 310 21.00 15.57 36.21
C TYR A 310 20.45 15.81 37.60
N TRP A 311 21.31 16.17 38.55
CA TRP A 311 20.89 16.58 39.89
C TRP A 311 21.48 17.95 40.21
N ALA A 312 20.62 18.89 40.60
CA ALA A 312 21.05 20.17 41.16
C ALA A 312 20.87 20.16 42.67
N GLY A 313 21.98 20.10 43.39
CA GLY A 313 22.05 20.47 44.80
C GLY A 313 23.37 21.16 45.11
N GLU A 314 23.42 21.82 46.28
CA GLU A 314 24.43 22.78 46.75
C GLU A 314 25.85 22.58 46.20
N GLY A 315 26.10 23.09 44.98
CA GLY A 315 27.43 23.20 44.38
C GLY A 315 28.03 21.95 43.72
N ILE A 316 27.30 20.85 43.53
CA ILE A 316 27.85 19.66 42.85
C ILE A 316 26.94 19.20 41.69
N ASP A 317 27.48 19.25 40.47
CA ASP A 317 26.86 18.70 39.25
C ASP A 317 27.31 17.23 39.10
N TRP A 318 26.42 16.31 39.42
CA TRP A 318 26.63 14.88 39.17
C TRP A 318 25.81 14.45 37.96
N ARG A 319 26.47 13.80 37.00
CA ARG A 319 25.83 13.13 35.85
C ARG A 319 25.91 11.63 36.06
N ASP A 320 24.75 10.99 36.10
CA ASP A 320 24.65 9.54 36.14
C ASP A 320 24.06 9.04 34.82
N VAL A 321 24.64 7.99 34.25
CA VAL A 321 24.14 7.36 33.02
C VAL A 321 23.26 6.19 33.46
N ALA A 322 21.96 6.33 33.25
CA ALA A 322 20.98 5.31 33.59
C ALA A 322 20.38 4.75 32.29
N PRO A 323 21.05 3.80 31.61
CA PRO A 323 20.47 3.20 30.42
C PRO A 323 19.24 2.39 30.81
N GLU A 324 18.14 2.59 30.08
CA GLU A 324 16.92 1.80 30.25
C GLU A 324 16.87 0.70 29.18
N PRO A 325 16.90 -0.60 29.55
CA PRO A 325 16.71 -1.71 28.62
C PRO A 325 15.40 -1.59 27.84
N ASP A 326 15.42 -1.93 26.55
CA ASP A 326 14.28 -1.75 25.62
C ASP A 326 13.69 -0.33 25.66
N GLY A 327 14.49 0.67 26.05
CA GLY A 327 13.97 1.95 26.52
C GLY A 327 13.26 2.76 25.45
N TYR A 328 13.63 2.62 24.17
CA TYR A 328 12.88 3.24 23.06
C TYR A 328 11.47 2.66 22.94
N SER A 329 11.36 1.34 22.99
CA SER A 329 10.09 0.60 22.90
C SER A 329 9.20 0.87 24.11
N LEU A 330 9.76 0.80 25.33
CA LEU A 330 9.01 1.12 26.54
C LEU A 330 8.57 2.59 26.57
N SER A 331 9.41 3.50 26.09
CA SER A 331 9.06 4.91 25.94
C SER A 331 7.88 5.10 24.99
N LEU A 332 7.90 4.46 23.82
CA LEU A 332 6.80 4.53 22.88
C LEU A 332 5.50 3.95 23.47
N CYS A 333 5.57 2.82 24.18
CA CYS A 333 4.39 2.06 24.60
C CYS A 333 3.82 2.40 25.98
N ASN A 334 4.58 3.01 26.89
CA ASN A 334 4.17 3.11 28.30
C ASN A 334 4.14 4.54 28.87
N TRP A 335 4.89 5.51 28.34
CA TRP A 335 4.92 6.87 28.95
C TRP A 335 5.23 8.02 28.00
N GLY A 336 5.66 7.74 26.77
CA GLY A 336 5.95 8.76 25.78
C GLY A 336 4.71 9.38 25.15
N PRO A 337 4.89 10.47 24.38
CA PRO A 337 3.78 11.19 23.74
C PRO A 337 3.00 10.36 22.71
N LEU A 338 3.54 9.22 22.26
CA LEU A 338 2.89 8.29 21.33
C LEU A 338 2.30 7.05 22.01
N ASN A 339 2.26 7.01 23.34
CA ASN A 339 1.64 5.92 24.08
C ASN A 339 0.10 5.99 23.94
N PHE A 340 -0.43 5.34 22.91
CA PHE A 340 -1.87 5.21 22.70
C PHE A 340 -2.46 3.90 23.23
N TYR A 341 -1.59 2.95 23.59
CA TYR A 341 -1.95 1.56 23.82
C TYR A 341 -1.48 1.03 25.17
N SER A 342 -1.13 1.88 26.13
CA SER A 342 -0.81 1.41 27.48
C SER A 342 -1.97 0.64 28.09
N ALA A 343 -1.65 -0.48 28.75
CA ALA A 343 -2.64 -1.21 29.52
C ALA A 343 -3.11 -0.35 30.70
N SER A 344 -4.44 -0.20 30.83
CA SER A 344 -5.11 0.44 31.96
C SER A 344 -5.03 -0.40 33.23
#